data_AF-A0A967VR69-F1
#
_entry.id   AF-A0A967VR69-F1
#
_cell.length_a   1.000
_cell.length_b   1.000
_cell.length_c   1.000
_cell.angle_alpha   90.00
_cell.angle_beta   90.00
_cell.angle_gamma   90.00
#
_symmetry.space_group_name_H-M   'P 1'
#
loop_
_entity.id
_entity.type
_entity.pdbx_description
1 polymer ?
#
loop_
_entity_poly.entity_id
_entity_poly.type
_entity_poly.pdbx_seq_one_letter_code
_entity_poly.pdbx_strand_id
1 'polypeptide(L)'
;MSGFRLGRIFGIDVHVHGSWLIIALLVLWSLAGAALPAQFPELGGGVRLLLAGVITLLFFVSLLAHELAHSVVAMTRGIPVRRIT
;
A
#
# COMPACT_ATOMS: atom_id res chain seq x y z
N MET A 1 10.84 -3.37 17.11
CA MET A 1 9.99 -3.90 16.02
C MET A 1 10.66 -3.52 14.70
N SER A 2 11.20 -4.50 13.97
CA SER A 2 12.03 -4.27 12.77
C SER A 2 11.17 -3.86 11.57
N GLY A 3 11.04 -2.56 11.30
CA GLY A 3 10.60 -2.09 9.99
C GLY A 3 11.78 -2.07 9.02
N PHE A 4 11.61 -2.58 7.80
CA PHE A 4 12.63 -2.47 6.76
C PHE A 4 12.58 -1.05 6.19
N ARG A 5 13.72 -0.37 6.08
CA ARG A 5 13.77 0.96 5.48
C ARG A 5 13.63 0.83 3.97
N LEU A 6 12.49 1.29 3.44
CA LEU A 6 12.22 1.24 2.01
C LEU A 6 12.99 2.35 1.26
N GLY A 7 13.10 3.53 1.89
CA GLY A 7 13.78 4.67 1.30
C GLY A 7 13.56 5.96 2.08
N ARG A 8 13.93 7.09 1.47
CA ARG A 8 13.71 8.43 2.00
C ARG A 8 13.01 9.29 0.95
N ILE A 9 11.85 9.84 1.28
CA ILE A 9 11.05 10.69 0.39
C ILE A 9 10.85 12.04 1.10
N PHE A 10 11.21 13.15 0.45
CA PHE A 10 11.15 14.52 1.03
C PHE A 10 11.83 14.67 2.42
N GLY A 11 12.88 13.89 2.70
CA GLY A 11 13.56 13.89 4.00
C GLY A 11 12.92 13.00 5.07
N ILE A 12 11.77 12.38 4.78
CA ILE A 12 11.06 11.47 5.67
C ILE A 12 11.50 10.03 5.37
N ASP A 13 11.89 9.28 6.41
CA ASP A 13 12.29 7.88 6.25
C ASP A 13 11.04 6.97 6.22
N VAL A 14 10.81 6.35 5.07
CA VAL A 14 9.72 5.40 4.85
C VAL A 14 10.18 4.01 5.28
N HIS A 15 9.48 3.45 6.25
CA HIS A 15 9.69 2.08 6.72
C HIS A 15 8.50 1.22 6.32
N VAL A 16 8.72 -0.06 6.08
CA VAL A 16 7.65 -1.03 5.84
C VAL A 16 7.79 -2.15 6.86
N HIS A 17 6.69 -2.43 7.56
CA HIS A 17 6.64 -3.53 8.50
C HIS A 17 6.25 -4.84 7.80
N GLY A 18 6.68 -5.99 8.35
CA GLY A 18 6.29 -7.29 7.80
C GLY A 18 4.76 -7.51 7.73
N SER A 19 4.00 -6.79 8.55
CA SER A 19 2.53 -6.76 8.49
C SER A 19 2.00 -6.26 7.15
N TRP A 20 2.71 -5.39 6.43
CA TRP A 20 2.31 -4.95 5.09
C TRP A 20 2.22 -6.10 4.11
N LEU A 21 3.16 -7.06 4.15
CA LEU A 21 3.14 -8.22 3.26
C LEU A 21 1.93 -9.11 3.56
N ILE A 22 1.60 -9.28 4.85
CA ILE A 22 0.41 -10.05 5.26
C ILE A 22 -0.85 -9.36 4.76
N ILE A 23 -0.98 -8.04 4.97
CA ILE A 23 -2.13 -7.27 4.50
C ILE A 23 -2.21 -7.31 2.97
N ALA A 24 -1.09 -7.15 2.26
CA ALA A 24 -1.06 -7.23 0.80
C ALA A 24 -1.52 -8.60 0.29
N LEU A 25 -1.08 -9.68 0.93
CA LEU A 25 -1.53 -11.02 0.58
C LEU A 25 -3.05 -11.19 0.83
N LEU A 26 -3.56 -10.67 1.95
CA LEU A 26 -4.99 -10.72 2.27
C LEU A 26 -5.84 -9.93 1.27
N VAL A 27 -5.41 -8.72 0.90
CA VAL A 27 -6.09 -7.88 -0.10
C VAL A 27 -6.06 -8.56 -1.46
N LEU A 28 -4.89 -9.06 -1.88
CA LEU A 28 -4.73 -9.78 -3.14
C LEU A 28 -5.63 -11.01 -3.20
N TRP A 29 -5.64 -11.82 -2.15
CA TRP A 29 -6.44 -13.03 -2.06
C TRP A 29 -7.94 -12.72 -2.06
N SER A 30 -8.37 -11.70 -1.33
CA SER A 30 -9.76 -11.24 -1.31
C SER A 30 -10.23 -10.78 -2.70
N LEU A 31 -9.40 -9.99 -3.40
CA LEU A 31 -9.71 -9.50 -4.74
C LEU A 31 -9.74 -10.64 -5.76
N ALA A 32 -8.71 -11.48 -5.79
CA ALA A 32 -8.58 -12.54 -6.79
C ALA A 32 -9.58 -13.70 -6.55
N GLY A 33 -9.89 -14.01 -5.31
CA GLY A 33 -10.70 -15.18 -4.92
C GLY A 33 -12.19 -14.90 -4.72
N ALA A 34 -12.58 -13.65 -4.39
CA ALA A 34 -13.97 -13.33 -4.10
C ALA A 34 -14.48 -12.14 -4.94
N ALA A 35 -13.84 -10.97 -4.84
CA ALA A 35 -14.40 -9.75 -5.41
C ALA A 35 -14.42 -9.75 -6.95
N LEU A 36 -13.29 -10.03 -7.59
CA LEU A 36 -13.19 -10.04 -9.06
C LEU A 36 -13.97 -11.20 -9.70
N PRO A 37 -13.97 -12.43 -9.15
CA PRO A 37 -14.85 -13.49 -9.66
C PRO A 37 -16.34 -13.17 -9.56
N ALA A 38 -16.78 -12.49 -8.51
CA ALA A 38 -18.18 -12.12 -8.32
C ALA A 38 -18.63 -10.97 -9.24
N GLN A 39 -17.76 -9.99 -9.47
CA GLN A 39 -18.08 -8.80 -10.28
C GLN A 39 -17.82 -9.00 -11.78
N PHE A 40 -16.79 -9.79 -12.13
CA PHE A 40 -16.31 -9.99 -13.50
C PHE A 40 -16.12 -11.49 -13.78
N PRO A 41 -17.23 -12.27 -13.81
CA PRO A 41 -17.20 -13.72 -14.01
C PRO A 41 -16.61 -14.15 -15.37
N GLU A 42 -16.58 -13.26 -16.36
CA GLU A 42 -16.00 -13.45 -17.69
C GLU A 42 -14.47 -13.37 -17.75
N LEU A 43 -13.81 -12.76 -16.75
CA LEU A 43 -12.35 -12.65 -16.74
C LEU A 43 -11.68 -13.99 -16.47
N GLY A 44 -10.69 -14.35 -17.30
CA GLY A 44 -9.83 -15.51 -17.05
C GLY A 44 -9.00 -15.37 -15.77
N GLY A 45 -8.66 -16.51 -15.14
CA GLY A 45 -7.96 -16.53 -13.84
C GLY A 45 -6.63 -15.75 -13.82
N GLY A 46 -5.85 -15.83 -14.90
CA GLY A 46 -4.61 -15.06 -15.04
C GLY A 46 -4.82 -13.55 -15.06
N VAL A 47 -5.85 -13.08 -15.79
CA VAL A 47 -6.20 -11.65 -15.85
C VAL A 47 -6.70 -11.16 -14.49
N ARG A 48 -7.52 -11.94 -13.79
CA ARG A 48 -7.97 -11.61 -12.43
C ARG A 48 -6.82 -11.47 -11.46
N LEU A 49 -5.86 -12.39 -11.48
CA LEU A 49 -4.70 -12.34 -10.59
C LEU A 49 -3.82 -11.11 -10.88
N LEU A 50 -3.58 -10.80 -12.15
CA LEU A 50 -2.84 -9.60 -12.56
C LEU A 50 -3.56 -8.33 -12.08
N LEU A 51 -4.86 -8.23 -12.33
CA LEU A 51 -5.66 -7.07 -11.95
C LEU A 51 -5.71 -6.90 -10.43
N ALA A 52 -5.90 -7.99 -9.67
CA ALA A 52 -5.84 -7.97 -8.21
C ALA A 52 -4.47 -7.52 -7.70
N GLY A 53 -3.37 -7.93 -8.36
CA GLY A 53 -2.01 -7.48 -8.08
C GLY A 53 -1.85 -5.97 -8.28
N VAL A 54 -2.30 -5.45 -9.41
CA VAL A 54 -2.25 -4.02 -9.72
C VAL A 54 -3.08 -3.19 -8.73
N ILE A 55 -4.31 -3.62 -8.44
CA ILE A 55 -5.19 -2.93 -7.48
C ILE A 55 -4.56 -2.93 -6.09
N THR A 56 -4.05 -4.07 -5.62
CA THR A 56 -3.36 -4.16 -4.32
C THR A 56 -2.17 -3.20 -4.26
N LEU A 57 -1.34 -3.16 -5.31
CA LEU A 57 -0.19 -2.25 -5.36
C LEU A 57 -0.61 -0.78 -5.31
N LEU A 58 -1.60 -0.39 -6.12
CA LEU A 58 -2.11 0.97 -6.16
C LEU A 58 -2.74 1.39 -4.83
N PHE A 59 -3.42 0.47 -4.14
CA PHE A 59 -3.97 0.70 -2.81
C PHE A 59 -2.88 1.09 -1.80
N PHE A 60 -1.78 0.35 -1.75
CA PHE A 60 -0.66 0.68 -0.85
C PHE A 60 0.07 1.96 -1.24
N VAL A 61 0.25 2.21 -2.54
CA VAL A 61 0.81 3.49 -3.02
C VAL A 61 -0.07 4.66 -2.58
N SER A 62 -1.40 4.51 -2.65
CA SER A 62 -2.34 5.53 -2.18
C SER A 62 -2.25 5.75 -0.67
N LEU A 63 -2.12 4.69 0.13
CA LEU A 63 -1.94 4.80 1.58
C LEU A 63 -0.64 5.56 1.92
N LEU A 64 0.47 5.18 1.28
CA LEU A 64 1.74 5.87 1.50
C LEU A 64 1.67 7.35 1.10
N ALA A 65 1.03 7.64 -0.04
CA ALA A 65 0.83 9.01 -0.50
C ALA A 65 -0.02 9.83 0.49
N HIS A 66 -1.05 9.21 1.08
CA HIS A 66 -1.91 9.84 2.08
C HIS A 66 -1.13 10.20 3.35
N GLU A 67 -0.32 9.28 3.88
CA GLU A 67 0.50 9.54 5.06
C GLU A 67 1.61 10.56 4.79
N LEU A 68 2.19 10.53 3.59
CA LEU A 68 3.15 11.53 3.16
C LEU A 68 2.51 12.91 3.09
N ALA A 69 1.28 13.03 2.59
CA ALA A 69 0.55 14.29 2.57
C ALA A 69 0.35 14.86 3.99
N HIS A 70 -0.05 14.02 4.95
CA HIS A 70 -0.15 14.44 6.36
C HIS A 70 1.19 14.91 6.92
N SER A 71 2.27 14.20 6.60
CA SER A 71 3.61 14.53 7.05
C SER A 71 4.10 15.85 6.48
N VAL A 72 3.86 16.08 5.19
CA VAL A 72 4.17 17.35 4.51
C VAL A 72 3.38 18.49 5.15
N VAL A 73 2.08 18.32 5.39
CA VAL A 73 1.26 19.33 6.06
C VAL A 73 1.77 19.62 7.48
N ALA A 74 2.15 18.60 8.25
CA ALA A 74 2.73 18.78 9.58
C ALA A 74 4.06 19.56 9.54
N MET A 75 4.93 19.25 8.59
CA MET A 75 6.20 19.96 8.38
C MET A 75 6.00 21.43 8.06
N THR A 76 5.00 21.77 7.22
CA THR A 76 4.68 23.18 6.91
C THR A 76 4.17 23.96 8.13
N ARG A 77 3.67 23.26 9.17
CA ARG A 77 3.24 23.84 10.44
C ARG A 77 4.32 23.82 11.53
N GLY A 78 5.57 23.52 11.16
CA GLY A 78 6.70 23.50 12.09
C GLY A 78 6.76 22.25 13.00
N ILE A 79 5.96 21.22 12.73
CA ILE A 79 5.98 19.96 13.48
C ILE A 79 6.94 19.00 12.76
N PRO A 80 8.08 18.62 13.37
CA PRO A 80 9.08 17.79 12.71
C PRO A 80 8.61 16.33 12.63
N VAL A 81 8.42 15.82 11.41
CA VAL A 81 8.15 14.39 11.14
C VAL A 81 9.40 13.75 10.55
N ARG A 82 9.91 12.70 11.19
CA ARG A 82 11.16 12.01 10.76
C ARG A 82 10.94 10.62 10.17
N ARG A 83 9.77 10.01 10.39
CA ARG A 83 9.49 8.63 10.00
C ARG A 83 7.99 8.40 9.75
N ILE A 84 7.67 7.64 8.70
CA ILE A 84 6.35 7.04 8.43
C ILE A 84 6.49 5.52 8.16
N THR A 85 5.41 4.76 8.30
CA THR A 85 5.40 3.27 8.35
C THR A 85 4.25 2.64 7.60
#